data_AF-A0A1F3SYW8-F1
#
_entry.id   AF-A0A1F3SYW8-F1
#
_cell.length_a   1.000
_cell.length_b   1.000
_cell.length_c   1.000
_cell.angle_alpha   90.00
_cell.angle_beta   90.00
_cell.angle_gamma   90.00
#
_symmetry.space_group_name_H-M   'P 1'
#
loop_
_entity.id
_entity.type
_entity.pdbx_description
1 polymer ?
#
loop_
_entity_poly.entity_id
_entity_poly.type
_entity_poly.pdbx_seq_one_letter_code
_entity_poly.pdbx_strand_id
1 'polypeptide(L)'
;MSNLFFFIRTLIFTFVVVLLLQIRFGEKTAEDYTMDFLTSSSLIKPVNQTADKAVIFIRNMLAKISRSINTNFVNTLKSENQPGSRQSHFIIKRKKEINKTKENTAEFIETFKKQAVSTGKKISSSFIDETKMPGRNSASDTRDDEILEE
;
A
#
# COMPACT_ATOMS: atom_id res chain seq x y z
N MET A 1 36.42 -30.97 28.92
CA MET A 1 37.31 -32.10 28.56
C MET A 1 36.67 -33.07 27.55
N SER A 2 35.41 -33.52 27.75
CA SER A 2 34.73 -34.49 26.84
C SER A 2 34.63 -34.06 25.36
N ASN A 3 34.31 -32.80 25.09
CA ASN A 3 34.15 -32.30 23.71
C ASN A 3 35.45 -32.29 22.90
N LEU A 4 36.59 -32.07 23.56
CA LEU A 4 37.90 -32.06 22.89
C LEU A 4 38.27 -33.48 22.41
N PHE A 5 37.96 -34.49 23.24
CA PHE A 5 38.21 -35.89 22.90
C PHE A 5 37.32 -36.37 21.74
N PHE A 6 36.06 -35.91 21.69
CA PHE A 6 35.16 -36.18 20.56
C PHE A 6 35.67 -35.55 19.25
N PHE A 7 36.16 -34.31 19.31
CA PHE A 7 36.73 -33.63 18.15
C PHE A 7 37.96 -34.36 17.62
N ILE A 8 38.90 -34.73 18.49
CA ILE A 8 40.12 -35.45 18.12
C ILE A 8 39.77 -36.82 17.52
N ARG A 9 38.85 -37.57 18.12
CA ARG A 9 38.39 -38.86 17.59
C ARG A 9 37.76 -38.72 16.21
N THR A 10 36.94 -37.70 16.01
CA THR A 10 36.30 -37.43 14.71
C THR A 10 37.33 -37.04 13.66
N LEU A 11 38.31 -36.21 14.01
CA LEU A 11 39.39 -35.80 13.12
C LEU A 11 40.27 -36.99 12.69
N ILE A 12 40.62 -37.87 13.63
CA ILE A 12 41.33 -39.12 13.32
C ILE A 12 40.49 -40.00 12.40
N PHE A 13 39.19 -40.14 12.67
CA PHE A 13 38.30 -40.96 11.85
C PHE A 13 38.19 -40.42 10.42
N THR A 14 37.99 -39.12 10.24
CA THR A 14 38.00 -38.46 8.93
C THR A 14 39.32 -38.66 8.20
N PHE A 15 40.45 -38.55 8.91
CA PHE A 15 41.78 -38.75 8.33
C PHE A 15 41.98 -40.20 7.85
N VAL A 16 41.55 -41.19 8.63
CA VAL A 16 41.59 -42.61 8.25
C VAL A 16 40.71 -42.87 7.02
N VAL A 17 39.50 -42.30 6.97
CA VAL A 17 38.60 -42.44 5.81
C VAL A 17 39.24 -41.86 4.55
N VAL A 18 39.85 -40.67 4.63
CA VAL A 18 40.55 -40.05 3.50
C VAL A 18 41.73 -40.90 3.04
N LEU A 19 42.50 -41.48 3.97
CA LEU A 19 43.60 -42.39 3.62
C LEU A 19 43.11 -43.66 2.92
N LEU A 20 42.00 -44.25 3.38
CA LEU A 20 41.39 -45.41 2.71
C LEU A 20 40.92 -45.09 1.29
N LEU A 21 40.40 -43.88 1.06
CA LEU A 21 39.94 -43.42 -0.25
C LEU A 21 41.08 -43.27 -1.26
N GLN A 22 42.28 -42.91 -0.77
CA GLN A 22 43.49 -42.77 -1.56
C GLN A 22 44.17 -44.11 -1.89
N ILE A 23 43.71 -45.23 -1.30
CA ILE A 23 44.22 -46.55 -1.66
C ILE A 23 43.88 -46.82 -3.12
N ARG A 24 44.93 -47.01 -3.92
CA ARG A 24 44.84 -47.35 -5.34
C ARG A 24 44.71 -48.85 -5.49
N PHE A 25 43.68 -49.30 -6.19
CA PHE A 25 43.54 -50.70 -6.61
C PHE A 25 43.87 -50.77 -8.10
N GLY A 26 45.13 -51.06 -8.42
CA GLY A 26 45.64 -51.00 -9.81
C GLY A 26 45.86 -49.56 -10.27
N GLU A 27 45.32 -49.19 -11.44
CA GLU A 27 45.49 -47.85 -12.04
C GLU A 27 44.46 -46.80 -11.56
N LYS A 28 43.40 -47.23 -10.86
CA LYS A 28 42.30 -46.37 -10.38
C LYS A 28 42.27 -46.28 -8.86
N THR A 29 41.89 -45.11 -8.35
CA THR A 29 41.65 -44.92 -6.90
C THR A 29 40.29 -45.51 -6.51
N ALA A 30 40.09 -45.79 -5.22
CA ALA A 30 38.77 -46.17 -4.72
C ALA A 30 37.71 -45.07 -4.98
N GLU A 31 38.13 -43.81 -5.07
CA GLU A 31 37.30 -42.68 -5.50
C GLU A 31 36.79 -42.85 -6.93
N ASP A 32 37.69 -43.14 -7.87
CA ASP A 32 37.35 -43.35 -9.27
C ASP A 32 36.38 -44.54 -9.43
N TYR A 33 36.59 -45.62 -8.67
CA TYR A 33 35.70 -46.78 -8.67
C TYR A 33 34.30 -46.45 -8.12
N THR A 34 34.25 -45.62 -7.06
CA THR A 34 32.98 -45.18 -6.47
C THR A 34 32.25 -44.22 -7.41
N MET A 35 32.97 -43.34 -8.09
CA MET A 35 32.40 -42.46 -9.10
C MET A 35 31.92 -43.21 -10.33
N ASP A 36 32.67 -44.20 -10.80
CA ASP A 36 32.25 -45.08 -11.90
C ASP A 36 31.00 -45.88 -11.49
N PHE A 37 30.92 -46.37 -10.25
CA PHE A 37 29.73 -47.04 -9.72
C PHE A 37 28.52 -46.11 -9.61
N LEU A 38 28.71 -44.89 -9.10
CA LEU A 38 27.66 -43.89 -9.02
C LEU A 38 27.14 -43.53 -10.42
N THR A 39 28.03 -43.16 -11.32
CA THR A 39 27.68 -42.73 -12.69
C THR A 39 27.10 -43.84 -13.56
N SER A 40 27.55 -45.09 -13.39
CA SER A 40 26.98 -46.26 -14.08
C SER A 40 25.67 -46.77 -13.47
N SER A 41 25.36 -46.37 -12.23
CA SER A 41 24.10 -46.75 -11.58
C SER A 41 22.90 -46.17 -12.32
N SER A 42 21.94 -47.04 -12.64
CA SER A 42 20.69 -46.70 -13.33
C SER A 42 19.84 -45.64 -12.60
N LEU A 43 20.19 -45.29 -11.36
CA LEU A 43 19.56 -44.25 -10.55
C LEU A 43 20.02 -42.83 -10.92
N ILE A 44 21.18 -42.65 -11.56
CA ILE A 44 21.68 -41.30 -11.93
C ILE A 44 21.03 -40.78 -13.22
N LYS A 45 20.63 -41.65 -14.15
CA LYS A 45 19.91 -41.25 -15.37
C LYS A 45 18.65 -40.40 -15.10
N PRO A 46 17.71 -40.79 -14.21
CA PRO A 46 16.55 -39.95 -13.92
C PRO A 46 16.90 -38.66 -13.18
N VAL A 47 17.96 -38.65 -12.36
CA VAL A 47 18.43 -37.44 -11.66
C VAL A 47 19.00 -36.42 -12.65
N ASN A 48 19.87 -36.86 -13.57
CA ASN A 48 20.41 -35.99 -14.62
C ASN A 48 19.33 -35.47 -15.55
N GLN A 49 18.35 -36.31 -15.94
CA GLN A 49 17.20 -35.85 -16.73
C GLN A 49 16.34 -34.82 -15.99
N THR A 50 16.22 -34.94 -14.67
CA THR A 50 15.50 -33.96 -13.84
C THR A 50 16.28 -32.66 -13.73
N ALA A 51 17.60 -32.73 -13.57
CA ALA A 51 18.48 -31.57 -13.54
C ALA A 51 18.45 -30.80 -14.88
N ASP A 52 18.54 -31.50 -16.02
CA ASP A 52 18.45 -30.88 -17.35
C ASP A 52 17.11 -30.20 -17.57
N LYS A 53 16.01 -30.85 -17.16
CA LYS A 53 14.66 -30.26 -17.22
C LYS A 53 14.52 -29.04 -16.31
N ALA A 54 15.13 -29.05 -15.13
CA ALA A 54 15.13 -27.91 -14.21
C ALA A 54 15.89 -26.72 -14.79
N VAL A 55 17.05 -26.95 -15.42
CA VAL A 55 17.82 -25.89 -16.10
C VAL A 55 17.03 -25.28 -17.26
N ILE A 56 16.38 -26.10 -18.08
CA ILE A 56 15.51 -25.62 -19.18
C ILE A 56 14.32 -24.82 -18.61
N PHE A 57 13.72 -25.28 -17.51
CA PHE A 57 12.62 -24.58 -16.84
C PHE A 57 13.05 -23.20 -16.35
N ILE A 58 14.17 -23.11 -15.63
CA ILE A 58 14.73 -21.85 -15.12
C ILE A 58 15.02 -20.89 -16.28
N ARG A 59 15.65 -21.38 -17.36
CA ARG A 59 15.94 -20.58 -18.56
C ARG A 59 14.67 -20.04 -19.19
N ASN A 60 13.62 -20.84 -19.31
CA ASN A 60 12.34 -20.42 -19.86
C ASN A 60 11.61 -19.41 -18.95
N MET A 61 11.73 -19.56 -17.64
CA MET A 61 11.14 -18.64 -16.67
C MET A 61 11.84 -17.27 -16.73
N LEU A 62 13.17 -17.25 -16.79
CA LEU A 62 13.97 -16.05 -16.99
C LEU A 62 13.62 -15.36 -18.33
N ALA A 63 13.48 -16.12 -19.41
CA ALA A 63 13.09 -15.57 -20.71
C ALA A 63 11.68 -14.95 -20.68
N LYS A 64 10.72 -15.56 -19.97
CA LYS A 64 9.38 -15.00 -19.76
C LYS A 64 9.42 -13.70 -18.95
N ILE A 65 10.17 -13.68 -17.86
CA ILE A 65 10.33 -12.48 -17.02
C ILE A 65 10.97 -11.35 -17.83
N SER A 66 12.07 -11.64 -18.53
CA SER A 66 12.78 -10.67 -19.37
C SER A 66 11.87 -10.10 -20.47
N ARG A 67 11.10 -10.94 -21.16
CA ARG A 67 10.11 -10.49 -22.15
C ARG A 67 9.01 -9.62 -21.53
N SER A 68 8.47 -10.02 -20.38
CA SER A 68 7.43 -9.26 -19.67
C SER A 68 7.91 -7.87 -19.25
N ILE A 69 9.12 -7.78 -18.69
CA ILE A 69 9.76 -6.51 -18.33
C ILE A 69 9.94 -5.65 -19.58
N ASN A 70 10.52 -6.21 -20.65
CA ASN A 70 10.76 -5.47 -21.88
C ASN A 70 9.44 -4.97 -22.51
N THR A 71 8.39 -5.79 -22.56
CA THR A 71 7.09 -5.36 -23.11
C THR A 71 6.45 -4.27 -22.25
N ASN A 72 6.54 -4.35 -20.92
CA ASN A 72 5.96 -3.33 -20.05
C ASN A 72 6.74 -2.02 -20.12
N PHE A 73 8.06 -2.06 -20.16
CA PHE A 73 8.89 -0.87 -20.33
C PHE A 73 8.70 -0.24 -21.71
N VAL A 74 8.74 -1.02 -22.79
CA VAL A 74 8.53 -0.50 -24.15
C VAL A 74 7.13 0.06 -24.30
N ASN A 75 6.09 -0.61 -23.79
CA ASN A 75 4.72 -0.09 -23.88
C ASN A 75 4.52 1.17 -23.01
N THR A 76 5.12 1.23 -21.82
CA THR A 76 5.03 2.41 -20.94
C THR A 76 5.76 3.59 -21.58
N LEU A 77 6.99 3.41 -22.06
CA LEU A 77 7.76 4.46 -22.73
C LEU A 77 7.12 4.89 -24.06
N LYS A 78 6.56 3.94 -24.83
CA LYS A 78 5.82 4.26 -26.06
C LYS A 78 4.53 5.04 -25.76
N SER A 79 3.86 4.77 -24.64
CA SER A 79 2.68 5.54 -24.21
C SER A 79 3.03 6.95 -23.72
N GLU A 80 4.18 7.15 -23.06
CA GLU A 80 4.63 8.47 -22.60
C GLU A 80 5.22 9.34 -23.71
N ASN A 81 5.76 8.72 -24.76
CA ASN A 81 6.41 9.42 -25.87
C ASN A 81 5.51 9.57 -27.10
N GLN A 82 4.21 9.23 -27.00
CA GLN A 82 3.23 9.50 -28.05
C GLN A 82 2.78 10.97 -28.01
N PRO A 83 2.86 11.71 -29.13
CA PRO A 83 2.35 13.07 -29.21
C PRO A 83 0.81 13.04 -29.09
N GLY A 84 0.30 13.34 -27.89
CA GLY A 84 -1.13 13.38 -27.56
C GLY A 84 -1.45 12.94 -26.13
N SER A 85 -0.76 11.92 -25.61
CA SER A 85 -1.00 11.36 -24.26
C SER A 85 -0.52 12.29 -23.13
N ARG A 86 0.55 13.05 -23.37
CA ARG A 86 1.05 14.06 -22.42
C ARG A 86 -0.01 15.14 -22.16
N GLN A 87 -0.65 15.65 -23.20
CA GLN A 87 -1.69 16.68 -23.06
C GLN A 87 -2.96 16.13 -22.40
N SER A 88 -3.37 14.90 -22.71
CA SER A 88 -4.55 14.30 -22.10
C SER A 88 -4.38 14.10 -20.59
N HIS A 89 -3.19 13.73 -20.12
CA HIS A 89 -2.94 13.60 -18.68
C HIS A 89 -3.09 14.95 -17.94
N PHE A 90 -2.57 16.04 -18.50
CA PHE A 90 -2.77 17.38 -17.96
C PHE A 90 -4.25 17.79 -17.97
N ILE A 91 -4.99 17.50 -19.04
CA ILE A 91 -6.42 17.83 -19.14
C ILE A 91 -7.24 17.03 -18.11
N ILE A 92 -6.95 15.74 -17.91
CA ILE A 92 -7.65 14.91 -16.92
C ILE A 92 -7.36 15.39 -15.50
N LYS A 93 -6.09 15.68 -15.18
CA LYS A 93 -5.71 16.22 -13.86
C LYS A 93 -6.41 17.55 -13.58
N ARG A 94 -6.41 18.47 -14.56
CA ARG A 94 -7.07 19.77 -14.45
C ARG A 94 -8.59 19.64 -14.29
N LYS A 95 -9.24 18.70 -15.00
CA LYS A 95 -10.68 18.42 -14.83
C LYS A 95 -11.01 17.91 -13.43
N LYS A 96 -10.18 17.04 -12.84
CA LYS A 96 -10.36 16.54 -11.46
C LYS A 96 -10.25 17.67 -10.43
N GLU A 97 -9.26 18.56 -10.59
CA GLU A 97 -9.08 19.72 -9.72
C GLU A 97 -10.27 20.69 -9.81
N ILE A 98 -10.77 20.97 -11.02
CA ILE A 98 -11.96 21.81 -11.22
C ILE A 98 -13.19 21.21 -10.54
N ASN A 99 -13.41 19.90 -10.66
CA ASN A 99 -14.55 19.24 -10.02
C ASN A 99 -14.46 19.29 -8.50
N LYS A 100 -13.27 19.05 -7.94
CA LYS A 100 -13.04 19.17 -6.49
C LYS A 100 -13.31 20.59 -5.97
N THR A 101 -12.91 21.62 -6.72
CA THR A 101 -13.20 23.01 -6.36
C THR A 101 -14.70 23.32 -6.42
N LYS A 102 -15.45 22.71 -7.36
CA LYS A 102 -16.92 22.85 -7.43
C LYS A 102 -17.61 22.19 -6.24
N GLU A 103 -17.15 21.02 -5.81
CA GLU A 103 -17.68 20.34 -4.62
C GLU A 103 -17.42 21.17 -3.36
N ASN A 104 -16.19 21.66 -3.18
CA ASN A 104 -15.84 22.50 -2.03
C ASN A 104 -16.63 23.82 -1.99
N THR A 105 -16.89 24.44 -3.16
CA THR A 105 -17.69 25.67 -3.22
C THR A 105 -19.17 25.40 -2.97
N ALA A 106 -19.71 24.26 -3.40
CA ALA A 106 -21.07 23.85 -3.06
C ALA A 106 -21.25 23.63 -1.54
N GLU A 107 -20.29 22.94 -0.91
CA GLU A 107 -20.29 22.71 0.54
C GLU A 107 -20.18 24.02 1.34
N PHE A 108 -19.33 24.94 0.87
CA PHE A 108 -19.20 26.28 1.44
C PHE A 108 -20.51 27.09 1.32
N ILE A 109 -21.19 27.04 0.17
CA ILE A 109 -22.48 27.74 -0.01
C ILE A 109 -23.55 27.16 0.93
N GLU A 110 -23.58 25.83 1.13
CA GLU A 110 -24.52 25.23 2.08
C GLU A 110 -24.27 25.64 3.53
N THR A 111 -23.00 25.66 3.95
CA THR A 111 -22.63 26.10 5.29
C THR A 111 -22.98 27.58 5.52
N PHE A 112 -22.70 28.44 4.54
CA PHE A 112 -23.12 29.85 4.58
C PHE A 112 -24.64 30.01 4.66
N LYS A 113 -25.41 29.24 3.89
CA LYS A 113 -26.87 29.25 3.98
C LYS A 113 -27.36 28.84 5.37
N LYS A 114 -26.82 27.75 5.94
CA LYS A 114 -27.15 27.29 7.30
C LYS A 114 -26.81 28.35 8.35
N GLN A 115 -25.65 29.00 8.22
CA GLN A 115 -25.22 30.09 9.12
C GLN A 115 -26.11 31.33 8.99
N ALA A 116 -26.49 31.73 7.77
CA ALA A 116 -27.40 32.85 7.54
C ALA A 116 -28.81 32.58 8.11
N VAL A 117 -29.37 31.38 7.91
CA VAL A 117 -30.67 30.99 8.48
C VAL A 117 -30.63 30.97 10.01
N SER A 118 -29.59 30.39 10.60
CA SER A 118 -29.45 30.36 12.07
C SER A 118 -29.25 31.76 12.66
N THR A 119 -28.51 32.63 11.99
CA THR A 119 -28.31 34.03 12.41
C THR A 119 -29.60 34.83 12.28
N GLY A 120 -30.32 34.70 11.16
CA GLY A 120 -31.64 35.31 10.98
C GLY A 120 -32.67 34.84 12.03
N LYS A 121 -32.64 33.55 12.38
CA LYS A 121 -33.49 32.99 13.45
C LYS A 121 -33.14 33.58 14.83
N LYS A 122 -31.84 33.73 15.14
CA LYS A 122 -31.38 34.36 16.39
C LYS A 122 -31.79 35.83 16.49
N ILE A 123 -31.64 36.58 15.39
CA ILE A 123 -32.06 37.99 15.31
C ILE A 123 -33.59 38.08 15.48
N SER A 124 -34.36 37.24 14.80
CA SER A 124 -35.82 37.21 14.97
C SER A 124 -36.25 36.90 16.40
N SER A 125 -35.59 35.95 17.09
CA SER A 125 -35.91 35.66 18.49
C SER A 125 -35.54 36.79 19.44
N SER A 126 -34.41 37.48 19.23
CA SER A 126 -34.02 38.62 20.07
C SER A 126 -34.94 39.83 19.87
N PHE A 127 -35.44 40.07 18.65
CA PHE A 127 -36.43 41.11 18.39
C PHE A 127 -37.80 40.82 19.04
N ILE A 128 -38.20 39.55 19.13
CA ILE A 128 -39.47 39.19 19.78
C ILE A 128 -39.37 39.38 21.30
N ASP A 129 -38.23 39.08 21.92
CA ASP A 129 -38.04 39.27 23.37
C ASP A 129 -37.97 40.75 23.79
N GLU A 130 -37.43 41.65 22.96
CA GLU A 130 -37.42 43.10 23.26
C GLU A 130 -38.79 43.78 23.14
N THR A 131 -39.76 43.17 22.44
CA THR A 131 -41.12 43.73 22.31
C THR A 131 -42.06 43.38 23.47
N LYS A 132 -41.64 42.48 24.38
CA LYS A 132 -42.34 42.25 25.66
C LYS A 132 -41.80 43.21 26.72
N MET A 133 -42.11 44.50 26.59
CA MET A 133 -41.91 45.44 27.70
C MET A 133 -42.91 45.14 28.83
N PRO A 134 -42.48 45.17 30.11
CA PRO A 134 -43.39 45.05 31.25
C PRO A 134 -44.36 46.23 31.29
N GLY A 135 -45.63 45.92 31.54
CA GLY A 135 -46.77 46.83 31.47
C GLY A 135 -46.55 48.16 32.20
N ARG A 136 -46.68 49.24 31.44
CA ARG A 136 -46.81 50.60 31.94
C ARG A 136 -48.24 50.77 32.45
N ASN A 137 -48.43 50.62 33.76
CA ASN A 137 -49.70 50.90 34.44
C ASN A 137 -50.10 52.35 34.16
N SER A 138 -51.17 52.53 33.40
CA SER A 138 -51.89 53.79 33.24
C SER A 138 -52.76 54.00 34.47
N ALA A 139 -52.24 54.73 35.46
CA ALA A 139 -53.07 55.32 36.49
C ALA A 139 -53.85 56.48 35.85
N SER A 140 -55.14 56.24 35.61
CA SER A 140 -56.13 57.25 35.26
C SER A 140 -56.42 58.08 36.51
N ASP A 141 -55.83 59.26 36.60
CA ASP A 141 -56.14 60.24 37.64
C ASP A 141 -57.32 61.09 37.15
N THR A 142 -58.50 60.78 37.69
CA THR A 142 -59.76 61.50 37.52
C THR A 142 -59.67 62.85 38.21
N ARG A 143 -59.73 63.93 37.44
CA ARG A 143 -60.04 65.27 37.97
C ARG A 143 -61.53 65.51 37.84
N ASP A 144 -62.21 65.46 38.98
CA ASP A 144 -63.56 65.94 39.18
C ASP A 144 -63.53 67.48 39.22
N ASP A 145 -64.08 68.13 38.20
CA ASP A 145 -64.41 69.55 38.22
C ASP A 145 -65.79 69.70 38.88
N GLU A 146 -65.79 70.06 40.16
CA GLU A 146 -66.99 70.43 40.92
C GLU A 146 -67.31 71.91 40.64
N ILE A 147 -68.40 72.13 39.90
CA ILE A 147 -69.04 73.42 39.63
C ILE A 147 -70.18 73.58 40.64
N LEU A 148 -70.12 74.59 41.52
CA LEU A 148 -71.23 75.19 42.28
C LEU A 148 -70.81 76.63 42.60
N GLU A 149 -71.27 77.65 41.87
CA GLU A 149 -72.51 78.44 42.02
C GLU A 149 -72.64 79.26 43.33
N GLU A 150 -72.84 80.58 43.10
CA GLU A 150 -73.18 81.75 43.95
C GLU A 150 -72.11 82.41 44.83
#